data_AF-A0A388JU67-F1
#
_entry.id   AF-A0A388JU67-F1
#
_cell.length_a   1.000
_cell.length_b   1.000
_cell.length_c   1.000
_cell.angle_alpha   90.00
_cell.angle_beta   90.00
_cell.angle_gamma   90.00
#
_symmetry.space_group_name_H-M   'P 1'
#
loop_
_entity.id
_entity.type
_entity.pdbx_description
1 polymer ?
#
loop_
_entity_poly.entity_id
_entity_poly.type
_entity_poly.pdbx_seq_one_letter_code
_entity_poly.pdbx_strand_id
1 'polypeptide(L)'
;MYGFESLTFNINDGFLEAVVRGYRSGLLTGADYHNLCQCETLDDIKLHLSGTDYGNFLENEPSPLRTTTIVEKCTEKLVSQYKYLRCQAMYPLSTFLDYITYGHMIDNIVLIVTGTLHERDTQELLDKCHPLGLFDSIATLAVAQNMRELYRLVLIDTPIAPYFADCITSDDLDDMNIEIMRNTLYKAYLEDFYKFCQRLGGATATIMCELLSFEADRHAINITINSIGTELTRDDRKRLYSHFGFLYPYGHEGLAVCTDFDEVRTAAEKYQPYHLIFSRLGYGENQLLDKVFYQEEAKRLSLSFEQQFHYAVFFAYVRLREQEIRNLMWISECVAQDQKSRIHDGIQIQTSNPILFAGGPEVRATRSDGPESGAQGGPTGQGARCDGPLTRAVRCDHRPEVRATRSDGPGTETRVQWTKEIREEDVGAKVQ
;
A
#
# COMPACT_ATOMS: atom_id res chain seq x y z
N MET A 1 -22.40 -19.01 -3.89
CA MET A 1 -23.79 -18.73 -3.48
C MET A 1 -24.01 -17.24 -3.66
N TYR A 2 -24.39 -16.79 -4.87
CA TYR A 2 -24.51 -15.36 -5.16
C TYR A 2 -25.79 -14.79 -4.54
N GLY A 3 -25.69 -13.67 -3.84
CA GLY A 3 -26.84 -12.83 -3.44
C GLY A 3 -27.38 -12.98 -2.02
N PHE A 4 -27.02 -14.02 -1.27
CA PHE A 4 -27.42 -14.15 0.15
C PHE A 4 -26.48 -13.44 1.13
N GLU A 5 -25.29 -13.02 0.67
CA GLU A 5 -24.28 -12.36 1.50
C GLU A 5 -24.76 -11.01 2.04
N SER A 6 -25.52 -10.24 1.24
CA SER A 6 -26.07 -8.95 1.66
C SER A 6 -27.03 -9.06 2.85
N LEU A 7 -27.62 -10.23 3.10
CA LEU A 7 -28.58 -10.45 4.18
C LEU A 7 -27.90 -10.74 5.53
N THR A 8 -26.72 -11.36 5.52
CA THR A 8 -26.01 -11.78 6.75
C THR A 8 -24.75 -10.99 7.03
N PHE A 9 -24.15 -10.35 6.02
CA PHE A 9 -22.89 -9.59 6.16
C PHE A 9 -23.01 -8.45 7.16
N ASN A 10 -24.12 -7.69 7.10
CA ASN A 10 -24.32 -6.54 7.97
C ASN A 10 -24.51 -6.89 9.46
N ILE A 11 -24.75 -8.16 9.79
CA ILE A 11 -24.96 -8.60 11.17
C ILE A 11 -23.67 -8.45 11.97
N ASN A 12 -22.53 -8.79 11.38
CA ASN A 12 -21.23 -8.80 12.06
C ASN A 12 -20.28 -7.73 11.52
N ASP A 13 -20.29 -7.48 10.21
CA ASP A 13 -19.22 -6.73 9.54
C ASP A 13 -19.68 -5.39 8.94
N GLY A 14 -20.96 -5.06 9.04
CA GLY A 14 -21.53 -3.82 8.49
C GLY A 14 -20.92 -2.56 9.10
N PHE A 15 -20.62 -2.58 10.40
CA PHE A 15 -19.94 -1.47 11.07
C PHE A 15 -18.53 -1.26 10.52
N LEU A 16 -17.76 -2.34 10.34
CA LEU A 16 -16.38 -2.28 9.87
C LEU A 16 -16.29 -1.86 8.41
N GLU A 17 -17.20 -2.34 7.57
CA GLU A 17 -17.29 -1.88 6.17
C GLU A 17 -17.57 -0.37 6.11
N ALA A 18 -18.49 0.14 6.93
CA ALA A 18 -18.80 1.57 6.97
C ALA A 18 -17.58 2.41 7.41
N VAL A 19 -16.82 1.93 8.41
CA VAL A 19 -15.60 2.60 8.88
C VAL A 19 -14.55 2.66 7.77
N VAL A 20 -14.29 1.55 7.08
CA VAL A 20 -13.31 1.50 5.97
C VAL A 20 -13.72 2.40 4.81
N ARG A 21 -15.01 2.44 4.47
CA ARG A 21 -15.53 3.36 3.44
C ARG A 21 -15.41 4.82 3.87
N GLY A 22 -15.56 5.12 5.16
CA GLY A 22 -15.24 6.43 5.73
C GLY A 22 -13.77 6.77 5.56
N TYR A 23 -12.85 5.84 5.89
CA TYR A 23 -11.42 6.05 5.72
C TYR A 23 -11.00 6.21 4.25
N ARG A 24 -11.70 5.59 3.31
CA ARG A 24 -11.51 5.83 1.87
C ARG A 24 -11.77 7.29 1.48
N SER A 25 -12.76 7.94 2.08
CA SER A 25 -13.01 9.37 1.83
C SER A 25 -11.89 10.28 2.33
N GLY A 26 -11.02 9.78 3.21
CA GLY A 26 -9.81 10.43 3.69
C GLY A 26 -8.55 10.19 2.85
N LEU A 27 -8.68 9.53 1.69
CA LEU A 27 -7.59 9.41 0.72
C LEU A 27 -7.41 10.74 -0.03
N LEU A 28 -6.17 11.06 -0.35
CA LEU A 28 -5.80 12.29 -1.04
C LEU A 28 -6.36 12.29 -2.46
N THR A 29 -6.98 13.40 -2.82
CA THR A 29 -7.54 13.60 -4.16
C THR A 29 -6.48 14.14 -5.12
N GLY A 30 -6.78 14.10 -6.42
CA GLY A 30 -5.91 14.71 -7.43
C GLY A 30 -5.68 16.22 -7.21
N ALA A 31 -6.63 16.92 -6.58
CA ALA A 31 -6.47 18.33 -6.21
C ALA A 31 -5.47 18.49 -5.05
N ASP A 32 -5.53 17.61 -4.05
CA ASP A 32 -4.58 17.62 -2.93
C ASP A 32 -3.16 17.33 -3.41
N TYR A 33 -3.01 16.35 -4.31
CA TYR A 33 -1.72 16.07 -4.95
C TYR A 33 -1.21 17.27 -5.75
N HIS A 34 -2.07 17.97 -6.50
CA HIS A 34 -1.67 19.16 -7.22
C HIS A 34 -1.14 20.26 -6.28
N ASN A 35 -1.79 20.46 -5.13
CA ASN A 35 -1.35 21.42 -4.12
C ASN A 35 -0.02 20.98 -3.47
N LEU A 36 0.15 19.69 -3.18
CA LEU A 36 1.39 19.13 -2.63
C LEU A 36 2.58 19.29 -3.59
N CYS A 37 2.36 19.16 -4.90
CA CYS A 37 3.41 19.39 -5.90
C CYS A 37 3.90 20.84 -5.97
N GLN A 38 3.08 21.79 -5.52
CA GLN A 38 3.41 23.22 -5.53
C GLN A 38 4.17 23.67 -4.27
N CYS A 39 4.29 22.79 -3.27
CA CYS A 39 5.02 23.09 -2.03
C CYS A 39 6.52 23.29 -2.30
N GLU A 40 7.13 24.26 -1.61
CA GLU A 40 8.57 24.57 -1.76
C GLU A 40 9.39 24.03 -0.58
N THR A 41 8.76 23.89 0.59
CA THR A 41 9.40 23.40 1.81
C THR A 41 8.63 22.22 2.41
N LEU A 42 9.29 21.44 3.26
CA LEU A 42 8.64 20.36 4.02
C LEU A 42 7.61 20.90 5.02
N ASP A 43 7.79 22.13 5.49
CA ASP A 43 6.82 22.82 6.36
C ASP A 43 5.52 23.15 5.60
N ASP A 44 5.61 23.49 4.31
CA ASP A 44 4.43 23.71 3.45
C ASP A 44 3.64 22.40 3.27
N ILE A 45 4.35 21.28 3.03
CA ILE A 45 3.73 19.94 2.95
C ILE A 45 3.00 19.63 4.26
N LYS A 46 3.63 19.88 5.41
CA LYS A 46 3.00 19.69 6.73
C LYS A 46 1.75 20.55 6.90
N LEU A 47 1.78 21.81 6.46
CA LEU A 47 0.62 22.71 6.53
C LEU A 47 -0.53 22.21 5.66
N HIS A 48 -0.24 21.77 4.43
CA HIS A 48 -1.24 21.21 3.53
C HIS A 48 -1.83 19.89 4.07
N LEU A 49 -0.99 18.99 4.59
CA LEU A 49 -1.43 17.73 5.21
C LEU A 49 -2.32 17.98 6.43
N SER A 50 -2.08 19.06 7.18
CA SER A 50 -2.92 19.44 8.32
C SER A 50 -4.36 19.80 7.92
N GLY A 51 -4.55 20.29 6.69
CA GLY A 51 -5.88 20.55 6.11
C GLY A 51 -6.60 19.31 5.56
N THR A 52 -5.92 18.17 5.50
CA THR A 52 -6.48 16.89 5.05
C THR A 52 -6.84 15.99 6.24
N ASP A 53 -7.36 14.80 5.97
CA ASP A 53 -7.60 13.79 7.00
C ASP A 53 -6.32 13.40 7.78
N TYR A 54 -5.12 13.72 7.27
CA TYR A 54 -3.86 13.59 8.02
C TYR A 54 -3.78 14.48 9.25
N GLY A 55 -4.55 15.58 9.34
CA GLY A 55 -4.74 16.40 10.55
C GLY A 55 -3.44 16.85 11.24
N ASN A 56 -3.52 17.13 12.54
CA ASN A 56 -2.40 17.65 13.34
C ASN A 56 -1.34 16.59 13.73
N PHE A 57 -1.22 15.49 12.97
CA PHE A 57 -0.36 14.36 13.35
C PHE A 57 1.14 14.71 13.38
N LEU A 58 1.53 15.80 12.71
CA LEU A 58 2.89 16.32 12.68
C LEU A 58 3.11 17.51 13.64
N GLU A 59 2.11 17.91 14.43
CA GLU A 59 2.16 19.15 15.26
C GLU A 59 3.25 19.08 16.34
N ASN A 60 3.52 17.90 16.90
CA ASN A 60 4.49 17.69 17.98
C ASN A 60 5.94 17.48 17.51
N GLU A 61 6.20 17.40 16.20
CA GLU A 61 7.55 17.14 15.68
C GLU A 61 8.40 18.42 15.65
N PRO A 62 9.57 18.44 16.33
CA PRO A 62 10.46 19.60 16.33
C PRO A 62 11.20 19.72 14.98
N SER A 63 11.41 20.96 14.52
CA SER A 63 12.23 21.23 13.34
C SER A 63 13.70 20.83 13.60
N PRO A 64 14.43 20.27 12.62
CA PRO A 64 14.08 20.12 11.20
C PRO A 64 13.28 18.84 10.87
N LEU A 65 12.21 18.98 10.11
CA LEU A 65 11.45 17.85 9.57
C LEU A 65 12.30 17.07 8.58
N ARG A 66 12.37 15.75 8.76
CA ARG A 66 12.96 14.82 7.79
C ARG A 66 11.83 14.17 6.99
N THR A 67 12.11 13.85 5.73
CA THR A 67 11.17 13.13 4.86
C THR A 67 10.77 11.79 5.46
N THR A 68 11.70 11.09 6.12
CA THR A 68 11.46 9.81 6.79
C THR A 68 10.45 9.94 7.94
N THR A 69 10.54 10.99 8.74
CA THR A 69 9.62 11.23 9.87
C THR A 69 8.18 11.43 9.41
N ILE A 70 7.97 12.11 8.26
CA ILE A 70 6.63 12.27 7.67
C ILE A 70 6.05 10.89 7.31
N VAL A 71 6.84 10.05 6.64
CA VAL A 71 6.44 8.71 6.19
C VAL A 71 6.18 7.79 7.37
N GLU A 72 7.04 7.81 8.39
CA GLU A 72 6.88 7.04 9.63
C GLU A 72 5.55 7.39 10.31
N LYS A 73 5.24 8.68 10.48
CA LYS A 73 3.98 9.12 11.09
C LYS A 73 2.75 8.77 10.25
N CYS A 74 2.84 8.87 8.93
CA CYS A 74 1.76 8.41 8.03
C CYS A 74 1.53 6.89 8.16
N THR A 75 2.60 6.12 8.30
CA THR A 75 2.56 4.65 8.47
C THR A 75 2.01 4.28 9.86
N GLU A 76 2.43 4.95 10.93
CA GLU A 76 1.89 4.76 12.28
C GLU A 76 0.37 4.97 12.32
N LYS A 77 -0.12 5.98 11.59
CA LYS A 77 -1.56 6.23 11.48
C LYS A 77 -2.30 5.10 10.79
N LEU A 78 -1.79 4.61 9.65
CA LEU A 78 -2.35 3.44 8.95
C LEU A 78 -2.38 2.23 9.88
N VAL A 79 -1.30 1.98 10.62
CA VAL A 79 -1.21 0.86 11.57
C VAL A 79 -2.22 0.98 12.69
N SER A 80 -2.39 2.18 13.25
CA SER A 80 -3.38 2.44 14.30
C SER A 80 -4.81 2.16 13.82
N GLN A 81 -5.16 2.66 12.62
CA GLN A 81 -6.45 2.40 11.99
C GLN A 81 -6.66 0.91 11.70
N TYR A 82 -5.62 0.24 11.21
CA TYR A 82 -5.66 -1.19 10.91
C TYR A 82 -5.83 -2.05 12.18
N LYS A 83 -5.08 -1.75 13.25
CA LYS A 83 -5.22 -2.43 14.55
C LYS A 83 -6.61 -2.22 15.13
N TYR A 84 -7.18 -1.02 15.00
CA TYR A 84 -8.55 -0.74 15.41
C TYR A 84 -9.57 -1.63 14.67
N LEU A 85 -9.45 -1.76 13.34
CA LEU A 85 -10.30 -2.67 12.55
C LEU A 85 -10.12 -4.12 12.98
N ARG A 86 -8.88 -4.56 13.21
CA ARG A 86 -8.56 -5.93 13.60
C ARG A 86 -9.09 -6.31 14.99
N CYS A 87 -9.11 -5.38 15.94
CA CYS A 87 -9.64 -5.59 17.29
C CYS A 87 -11.17 -5.81 17.31
N GLN A 88 -11.87 -5.30 16.31
CA GLN A 88 -13.33 -5.36 16.22
C GLN A 88 -13.82 -6.43 15.24
N ALA A 89 -12.93 -6.96 14.40
CA ALA A 89 -13.26 -8.01 13.44
C ALA A 89 -13.51 -9.37 14.12
N MET A 90 -14.62 -10.01 13.73
CA MET A 90 -14.93 -11.39 14.10
C MET A 90 -14.58 -12.33 12.94
N TYR A 91 -14.47 -13.64 13.21
CA TYR A 91 -14.37 -14.64 12.15
C TYR A 91 -15.59 -14.55 11.21
N PRO A 92 -15.42 -14.48 9.88
CA PRO A 92 -14.22 -14.77 9.09
C PRO A 92 -13.30 -13.58 8.74
N LEU A 93 -13.73 -12.34 8.99
CA LEU A 93 -12.97 -11.13 8.67
C LEU A 93 -11.66 -11.03 9.46
N SER A 94 -11.62 -11.50 10.72
CA SER A 94 -10.39 -11.49 11.53
C SER A 94 -9.24 -12.23 10.85
N THR A 95 -9.52 -13.43 10.32
CA THR A 95 -8.55 -14.25 9.60
C THR A 95 -8.18 -13.62 8.25
N PHE A 96 -9.14 -13.00 7.57
CA PHE A 96 -8.86 -12.27 6.32
C PHE A 96 -7.88 -11.12 6.56
N LEU A 97 -8.05 -10.36 7.64
CA LEU A 97 -7.10 -9.32 8.03
C LEU A 97 -5.73 -9.93 8.37
N ASP A 98 -5.69 -11.02 9.15
CA ASP A 98 -4.42 -11.69 9.46
C ASP A 98 -3.64 -12.07 8.18
N TYR A 99 -4.30 -12.58 7.14
CA TYR A 99 -3.64 -12.85 5.86
C TYR A 99 -2.97 -11.62 5.25
N ILE A 100 -3.56 -10.43 5.33
CA ILE A 100 -2.93 -9.19 4.82
C ILE A 100 -1.61 -8.91 5.55
N THR A 101 -1.55 -9.20 6.86
CA THR A 101 -0.32 -9.00 7.65
C THR A 101 0.79 -9.97 7.26
N TYR A 102 0.47 -11.15 6.75
CA TYR A 102 1.48 -12.18 6.41
C TYR A 102 2.44 -11.71 5.31
N GLY A 103 1.99 -10.89 4.34
CA GLY A 103 2.88 -10.28 3.35
C GLY A 103 3.97 -9.44 4.02
N HIS A 104 3.59 -8.54 4.94
CA HIS A 104 4.55 -7.72 5.68
C HIS A 104 5.44 -8.54 6.63
N MET A 105 4.91 -9.64 7.19
CA MET A 105 5.72 -10.55 8.01
C MET A 105 6.83 -11.22 7.18
N ILE A 106 6.52 -11.65 5.95
CA ILE A 106 7.52 -12.23 5.04
C ILE A 106 8.62 -11.21 4.72
N ASP A 107 8.25 -9.97 4.38
CA ASP A 107 9.22 -8.90 4.11
C ASP A 107 10.12 -8.62 5.31
N ASN A 108 9.54 -8.52 6.51
CA ASN A 108 10.29 -8.26 7.73
C ASN A 108 11.28 -9.40 8.05
N ILE A 109 10.87 -10.65 7.85
CA ILE A 109 11.76 -11.81 8.05
C ILE A 109 12.92 -11.76 7.07
N VAL A 110 12.63 -11.52 5.79
CA VAL A 110 13.67 -11.42 4.77
C VAL A 110 14.64 -10.28 5.09
N LEU A 111 14.12 -9.11 5.47
CA LEU A 111 14.92 -7.95 5.85
C LEU A 111 15.87 -8.26 7.02
N ILE A 112 15.38 -8.94 8.06
CA ILE A 112 16.19 -9.29 9.22
C ILE A 112 17.25 -10.34 8.84
N VAL A 113 16.89 -11.35 8.07
CA VAL A 113 17.82 -12.41 7.64
C VAL A 113 18.95 -11.83 6.77
N THR A 114 18.64 -10.94 5.84
CA THR A 114 19.67 -10.21 5.07
C THR A 114 20.50 -9.30 5.97
N GLY A 115 19.88 -8.62 6.93
CA GLY A 115 20.56 -7.77 7.90
C GLY A 115 21.55 -8.52 8.79
N THR A 116 21.18 -9.72 9.25
CA THR A 116 22.05 -10.61 10.02
C THR A 116 23.21 -11.16 9.20
N LEU A 117 22.97 -11.48 7.93
CA LEU A 117 24.02 -11.94 7.02
C LEU A 117 25.12 -10.88 6.84
N HIS A 118 24.73 -9.61 6.83
CA HIS A 118 25.66 -8.47 6.73
C HIS A 118 26.11 -7.91 8.09
N GLU A 119 25.92 -8.64 9.19
CA GLU A 119 26.35 -8.25 10.54
C GLU A 119 25.85 -6.85 10.99
N ARG A 120 24.65 -6.45 10.54
CA ARG A 120 24.05 -5.17 10.97
C ARG A 120 23.44 -5.28 12.36
N ASP A 121 23.36 -4.14 13.04
CA ASP A 121 22.77 -4.11 14.38
C ASP A 121 21.26 -4.40 14.34
N THR A 122 20.82 -5.22 15.29
CA THR A 122 19.44 -5.69 15.41
C THR A 122 18.47 -4.55 15.65
N GLN A 123 18.86 -3.53 16.41
CA GLN A 123 17.99 -2.39 16.72
C GLN A 123 17.74 -1.55 15.46
N GLU A 124 18.78 -1.30 14.66
CA GLU A 124 18.65 -0.58 13.40
C GLU A 124 17.76 -1.33 12.38
N LEU A 125 17.81 -2.66 12.39
CA LEU A 125 16.94 -3.49 11.54
C LEU A 125 15.49 -3.46 12.01
N LEU A 126 15.25 -3.50 13.33
CA LEU A 126 13.91 -3.42 13.91
C LEU A 126 13.24 -2.07 13.61
N ASP A 127 13.99 -0.97 13.64
CA ASP A 127 13.48 0.36 13.29
C ASP A 127 13.06 0.47 11.81
N LYS A 128 13.64 -0.37 10.93
CA LYS A 128 13.29 -0.44 9.50
C LYS A 128 12.18 -1.44 9.18
N CYS A 129 11.75 -2.25 10.15
CA CYS A 129 10.69 -3.24 9.94
C CYS A 129 9.33 -2.56 9.80
N HIS A 130 8.47 -3.13 8.95
CA HIS A 130 7.12 -2.62 8.78
C HIS A 130 6.26 -2.97 10.01
N PRO A 131 5.62 -1.97 10.66
CA PRO A 131 4.88 -2.17 11.92
C PRO A 131 3.65 -3.09 11.84
N LEU A 132 3.10 -3.34 10.64
CA LEU A 132 2.02 -4.32 10.45
C LEU A 132 2.50 -5.78 10.49
N GLY A 133 3.78 -6.03 10.23
CA GLY A 133 4.38 -7.37 10.21
C GLY A 133 5.22 -7.69 11.44
N LEU A 134 5.12 -6.89 12.51
CA LEU A 134 5.84 -7.13 13.76
C LEU A 134 5.14 -8.20 14.58
N PHE A 135 5.93 -9.13 15.12
CA PHE A 135 5.47 -10.17 16.06
C PHE A 135 6.48 -10.30 17.21
N ASP A 136 6.02 -10.81 18.35
CA ASP A 136 6.77 -10.74 19.62
C ASP A 136 8.17 -11.40 19.56
N SER A 137 8.31 -12.47 18.77
CA SER A 137 9.56 -13.24 18.64
C SER A 137 10.49 -12.74 17.51
N ILE A 138 10.20 -11.59 16.89
CA ILE A 138 10.95 -11.12 15.72
C ILE A 138 12.42 -10.80 16.05
N ALA A 139 12.69 -10.26 17.24
CA ALA A 139 14.05 -9.95 17.69
C ALA A 139 14.93 -11.21 17.85
N THR A 140 14.31 -12.37 18.10
CA THR A 140 15.02 -13.66 18.24
C THR A 140 15.52 -14.19 16.90
N LEU A 141 14.95 -13.75 15.77
CA LEU A 141 15.43 -14.11 14.43
C LEU A 141 16.87 -13.66 14.21
N ALA A 142 17.27 -12.55 14.83
CA ALA A 142 18.58 -11.97 14.64
C ALA A 142 19.73 -12.88 15.14
N VAL A 143 19.41 -13.86 15.97
CA VAL A 143 20.38 -14.80 16.56
C VAL A 143 20.60 -16.02 15.65
N ALA A 144 19.67 -16.31 14.74
CA ALA A 144 19.73 -17.51 13.92
C ALA A 144 20.77 -17.36 12.79
N GLN A 145 21.68 -18.33 12.70
CA GLN A 145 22.72 -18.35 11.65
C GLN A 145 22.37 -19.26 10.48
N ASN A 146 21.41 -20.17 10.66
CA ASN A 146 21.02 -21.16 9.68
C ASN A 146 19.49 -21.18 9.50
N MET A 147 19.05 -21.52 8.29
CA MET A 147 17.63 -21.62 7.95
C MET A 147 16.85 -22.56 8.89
N ARG A 148 17.48 -23.67 9.29
CA ARG A 148 16.89 -24.67 10.17
C ARG A 148 16.73 -24.18 11.61
N GLU A 149 17.69 -23.39 12.10
CA GLU A 149 17.61 -22.78 13.43
C GLU A 149 16.57 -21.67 13.46
N LEU A 150 16.54 -20.85 12.40
CA LEU A 150 15.53 -19.81 12.22
C LEU A 150 14.12 -20.41 12.25
N TYR A 151 13.91 -21.51 11.53
CA TYR A 151 12.64 -22.23 11.56
C TYR A 151 12.28 -22.74 12.97
N ARG A 152 13.21 -23.42 13.65
CA ARG A 152 12.97 -24.06 14.95
C ARG A 152 12.78 -23.07 16.10
N LEU A 153 13.51 -21.96 16.09
CA LEU A 153 13.53 -21.02 17.21
C LEU A 153 12.34 -20.07 17.20
N VAL A 154 11.89 -19.66 16.01
CA VAL A 154 10.93 -18.56 15.87
C VAL A 154 9.74 -18.96 15.02
N LEU A 155 9.96 -19.62 13.88
CA LEU A 155 8.90 -19.76 12.89
C LEU A 155 7.86 -20.81 13.24
N ILE A 156 8.17 -21.84 14.05
CA ILE A 156 7.19 -22.87 14.44
C ILE A 156 5.93 -22.26 15.08
N ASP A 157 6.10 -21.18 15.84
CA ASP A 157 5.00 -20.51 16.55
C ASP A 157 4.28 -19.46 15.71
N THR A 158 4.75 -19.22 14.47
CA THR A 158 4.17 -18.22 13.57
C THR A 158 3.19 -18.86 12.57
N PRO A 159 2.14 -18.15 12.14
CA PRO A 159 1.16 -18.68 11.18
C PRO A 159 1.75 -18.97 9.79
N ILE A 160 2.95 -18.46 9.50
CA ILE A 160 3.71 -18.70 8.27
C ILE A 160 4.56 -19.98 8.32
N ALA A 161 4.65 -20.68 9.46
CA ALA A 161 5.40 -21.93 9.59
C ALA A 161 5.14 -22.93 8.45
N PRO A 162 3.88 -23.16 8.02
CA PRO A 162 3.59 -24.12 6.96
C PRO A 162 4.26 -23.76 5.63
N TYR A 163 4.51 -22.48 5.36
CA TYR A 163 5.12 -22.01 4.11
C TYR A 163 6.61 -22.32 4.03
N PHE A 164 7.27 -22.49 5.17
CA PHE A 164 8.70 -22.78 5.23
C PHE A 164 9.04 -24.25 5.01
N ALA A 165 8.07 -25.16 5.06
CA ALA A 165 8.29 -26.59 4.86
C ALA A 165 8.93 -26.90 3.49
N ASP A 166 8.59 -26.12 2.47
CA ASP A 166 9.10 -26.28 1.10
C ASP A 166 10.45 -25.57 0.84
N CYS A 167 10.94 -24.77 1.80
CA CYS A 167 12.15 -23.93 1.68
C CYS A 167 13.42 -24.53 2.32
N ILE A 168 13.34 -25.63 3.07
CA ILE A 168 14.44 -26.15 3.94
C ILE A 168 15.58 -26.84 3.15
N THR A 169 15.54 -26.86 1.82
CA THR A 169 16.45 -27.69 1.00
C THR A 169 17.88 -27.15 0.83
N SER A 170 18.16 -25.87 1.10
CA SER A 170 19.52 -25.30 1.08
C SER A 170 19.94 -24.94 2.50
N ASP A 171 21.09 -25.46 2.95
CA ASP A 171 21.61 -25.19 4.29
C ASP A 171 22.33 -23.82 4.37
N ASP A 172 22.72 -23.21 3.24
CA ASP A 172 23.48 -21.95 3.19
C ASP A 172 22.59 -20.72 2.89
N LEU A 173 22.73 -19.67 3.71
CA LEU A 173 22.04 -18.38 3.58
C LEU A 173 22.91 -17.39 2.79
N ASP A 174 22.73 -17.36 1.47
CA ASP A 174 23.31 -16.34 0.58
C ASP A 174 22.24 -15.34 0.13
N ASP A 175 22.65 -14.15 -0.33
CA ASP A 175 21.72 -13.12 -0.84
C ASP A 175 20.77 -13.67 -1.92
N MET A 176 21.28 -14.53 -2.82
CA MET A 176 20.46 -15.21 -3.83
C MET A 176 19.45 -16.18 -3.21
N ASN A 177 19.87 -16.99 -2.23
CA ASN A 177 19.00 -17.95 -1.55
C ASN A 177 17.94 -17.24 -0.71
N ILE A 178 18.26 -16.08 -0.13
CA ILE A 178 17.32 -15.25 0.62
C ILE A 178 16.23 -14.69 -0.30
N GLU A 179 16.57 -14.25 -1.51
CA GLU A 179 15.56 -13.82 -2.51
C GLU A 179 14.74 -15.01 -3.05
N ILE A 180 15.35 -16.18 -3.27
CA ILE A 180 14.62 -17.42 -3.62
C ILE A 180 13.65 -17.78 -2.49
N MET A 181 14.08 -17.67 -1.24
CA MET A 181 13.24 -17.88 -0.05
C MET A 181 12.08 -16.88 -0.02
N ARG A 182 12.33 -15.58 -0.23
CA ARG A 182 11.28 -14.54 -0.31
C ARG A 182 10.21 -14.95 -1.34
N ASN A 183 10.62 -15.25 -2.57
CA ASN A 183 9.70 -15.59 -3.65
C ASN A 183 8.93 -16.90 -3.38
N THR A 184 9.58 -17.90 -2.79
CA THR A 184 8.92 -19.17 -2.44
C THR A 184 7.89 -18.99 -1.33
N LEU A 185 8.21 -18.20 -0.30
CA LEU A 185 7.27 -17.87 0.78
C LEU A 185 6.09 -17.05 0.26
N TYR A 186 6.35 -16.06 -0.59
CA TYR A 186 5.30 -15.26 -1.23
C TYR A 186 4.38 -16.11 -2.09
N LYS A 187 4.93 -17.05 -2.87
CA LYS A 187 4.14 -18.02 -3.62
C LYS A 187 3.21 -18.84 -2.71
N ALA A 188 3.75 -19.44 -1.65
CA ALA A 188 2.96 -20.27 -0.74
C ALA A 188 1.86 -19.45 -0.04
N TYR A 189 2.19 -18.23 0.39
CA TYR A 189 1.23 -17.27 0.94
C TYR A 189 0.10 -16.93 -0.04
N LEU A 190 0.45 -16.58 -1.28
CA LEU A 190 -0.51 -16.24 -2.32
C LEU A 190 -1.47 -17.40 -2.61
N GLU A 191 -0.96 -18.64 -2.67
CA GLU A 191 -1.77 -19.83 -2.91
C GLU A 191 -2.72 -20.15 -1.75
N ASP A 192 -2.28 -20.05 -0.50
CA ASP A 192 -3.16 -20.28 0.64
C ASP A 192 -4.20 -19.16 0.77
N PHE A 193 -3.80 -17.91 0.55
CA PHE A 193 -4.73 -16.79 0.58
C PHE A 193 -5.79 -16.88 -0.52
N TYR A 194 -5.41 -17.32 -1.72
CA TYR A 194 -6.35 -17.60 -2.80
C TYR A 194 -7.33 -18.72 -2.44
N LYS A 195 -6.86 -19.83 -1.87
CA LYS A 195 -7.72 -20.93 -1.38
C LYS A 195 -8.64 -20.48 -0.25
N PHE A 196 -8.20 -19.59 0.61
CA PHE A 196 -9.03 -19.00 1.65
C PHE A 196 -10.14 -18.12 1.05
N CYS A 197 -9.81 -17.24 0.10
CA CYS A 197 -10.79 -16.39 -0.59
C CYS A 197 -11.83 -17.21 -1.37
N GLN A 198 -11.42 -18.30 -2.02
CA GLN A 198 -12.35 -19.23 -2.67
C GLN A 198 -13.31 -19.92 -1.69
N ARG A 199 -12.81 -20.28 -0.49
CA ARG A 199 -13.63 -20.88 0.58
C ARG A 199 -14.67 -19.91 1.13
N LEU A 200 -14.34 -18.62 1.22
CA LEU A 200 -15.31 -17.58 1.64
C LEU A 200 -16.47 -17.46 0.64
N GLY A 201 -16.16 -17.55 -0.66
CA GLY A 201 -17.16 -17.53 -1.71
C GLY A 201 -17.76 -16.15 -2.01
N GLY A 202 -18.78 -16.18 -2.88
CA GLY A 202 -19.60 -15.05 -3.31
C GLY A 202 -18.83 -13.86 -3.88
N ALA A 203 -19.26 -12.64 -3.55
CA ALA A 203 -18.70 -11.40 -4.12
C ALA A 203 -17.25 -11.17 -3.65
N THR A 204 -16.93 -11.59 -2.42
CA THR A 204 -15.55 -11.53 -1.92
C THR A 204 -14.63 -12.41 -2.77
N ALA A 205 -15.03 -13.65 -3.06
CA ALA A 205 -14.22 -14.54 -3.86
C ALA A 205 -13.99 -14.00 -5.27
N THR A 206 -15.02 -13.48 -5.95
CA THR A 206 -14.85 -12.98 -7.33
C THR A 206 -13.86 -11.84 -7.42
N ILE A 207 -14.02 -10.82 -6.56
CA ILE A 207 -13.19 -9.63 -6.60
C ILE A 207 -11.78 -9.95 -6.11
N MET A 208 -11.68 -10.65 -4.97
CA MET A 208 -10.37 -10.92 -4.36
C MET A 208 -9.56 -11.92 -5.17
N CYS A 209 -10.19 -12.94 -5.76
CA CYS A 209 -9.48 -13.86 -6.66
C CYS A 209 -8.97 -13.15 -7.91
N GLU A 210 -9.70 -12.18 -8.46
CA GLU A 210 -9.22 -11.38 -9.58
C GLU A 210 -8.03 -10.49 -9.19
N LEU A 211 -8.09 -9.84 -8.04
CA LEU A 211 -6.98 -9.03 -7.49
C LEU A 211 -5.74 -9.90 -7.23
N LEU A 212 -5.91 -11.05 -6.59
CA LEU A 212 -4.80 -11.98 -6.31
C LEU A 212 -4.23 -12.61 -7.58
N SER A 213 -5.05 -12.85 -8.60
CA SER A 213 -4.57 -13.35 -9.89
C SER A 213 -3.64 -12.33 -10.56
N PHE A 214 -3.99 -11.04 -10.49
CA PHE A 214 -3.12 -9.97 -10.97
C PHE A 214 -1.82 -9.87 -10.17
N GLU A 215 -1.89 -10.01 -8.85
CA GLU A 215 -0.71 -9.99 -8.00
C GLU A 215 0.23 -11.17 -8.29
N ALA A 216 -0.33 -12.37 -8.48
CA ALA A 216 0.40 -13.56 -8.89
C ALA A 216 1.09 -13.39 -10.25
N ASP A 217 0.35 -12.86 -11.23
CA ASP A 217 0.86 -12.60 -12.57
C ASP A 217 1.98 -11.52 -12.56
N ARG A 218 1.82 -10.45 -11.78
CA ARG A 218 2.85 -9.42 -11.56
C ARG A 218 4.10 -10.03 -10.92
N HIS A 219 3.92 -10.84 -9.88
CA HIS A 219 5.01 -11.50 -9.19
C HIS A 219 5.79 -12.42 -10.14
N ALA A 220 5.10 -13.21 -10.97
CA ALA A 220 5.73 -14.07 -11.97
C ALA A 220 6.56 -13.26 -12.99
N ILE A 221 5.99 -12.18 -13.54
CA ILE A 221 6.69 -11.29 -14.49
C ILE A 221 7.92 -10.64 -13.84
N ASN A 222 7.79 -10.14 -12.62
CA ASN A 222 8.90 -9.51 -11.90
C ASN A 222 10.02 -10.50 -11.59
N ILE A 223 9.70 -11.74 -11.21
CA ILE A 223 10.69 -12.81 -11.06
C ILE A 223 11.38 -13.07 -12.39
N THR A 224 10.62 -13.19 -13.50
CA THR A 224 11.22 -13.43 -14.82
C THR A 224 12.21 -12.32 -15.16
N ILE A 225 11.83 -11.04 -15.03
CA ILE A 225 12.67 -9.89 -15.36
C ILE A 225 13.92 -9.85 -14.46
N ASN A 226 13.75 -9.98 -13.14
CA ASN A 226 14.87 -9.93 -12.19
C ASN A 226 15.79 -11.14 -12.30
N SER A 227 15.31 -12.27 -12.85
CA SER A 227 16.12 -13.45 -13.08
C SER A 227 16.94 -13.39 -14.38
N ILE A 228 16.69 -12.43 -15.27
CA ILE A 228 17.49 -12.24 -16.49
C ILE A 228 18.91 -11.84 -16.09
N GLY A 229 19.91 -12.58 -16.56
CA GLY A 229 21.31 -12.37 -16.22
C GLY A 229 21.79 -13.07 -14.94
N THR A 230 20.93 -13.84 -14.27
CA THR A 230 21.31 -14.68 -13.12
C THR A 230 21.56 -16.14 -13.51
N GLU A 231 22.21 -16.92 -12.64
CA GLU A 231 22.49 -18.36 -12.85
C GLU A 231 21.27 -19.28 -12.67
N LEU A 232 20.07 -18.70 -12.50
CA LEU A 232 18.85 -19.44 -12.19
C LEU A 232 18.37 -20.26 -13.40
N THR A 233 18.17 -21.56 -13.21
CA THR A 233 17.69 -22.44 -14.29
C THR A 233 16.21 -22.20 -14.61
N ARG A 234 15.79 -22.65 -15.80
CA ARG A 234 14.38 -22.54 -16.24
C ARG A 234 13.42 -23.29 -15.33
N ASP A 235 13.86 -24.43 -14.79
CA ASP A 235 13.05 -25.26 -13.90
C ASP A 235 12.91 -24.61 -12.51
N ASP A 236 13.97 -23.96 -12.01
CA ASP A 236 13.92 -23.20 -10.78
C ASP A 236 12.99 -21.98 -10.91
N ARG A 237 13.05 -21.26 -12.03
CA ARG A 237 12.09 -20.17 -12.33
C ARG A 237 10.65 -20.69 -12.31
N LYS A 238 10.38 -21.83 -12.95
CA LYS A 238 9.03 -22.43 -12.97
C LYS A 238 8.55 -22.82 -11.57
N ARG A 239 9.46 -23.24 -10.69
CA ARG A 239 9.14 -23.57 -9.29
C ARG A 239 8.74 -22.33 -8.47
N LEU A 240 9.23 -21.14 -8.82
CA LEU A 240 8.91 -19.89 -8.12
C LEU A 240 7.55 -19.30 -8.50
N TYR A 241 6.99 -19.67 -9.67
CA TYR A 241 5.68 -19.16 -10.10
C TYR A 241 4.53 -19.79 -9.31
N SER A 242 3.53 -18.99 -8.94
CA SER A 242 2.29 -19.47 -8.29
C SER A 242 1.45 -20.34 -9.22
N HIS A 243 0.70 -21.31 -8.67
CA HIS A 243 -0.12 -22.21 -9.49
C HIS A 243 -1.52 -21.65 -9.84
N PHE A 244 -1.67 -20.33 -9.87
CA PHE A 244 -2.92 -19.65 -10.20
C PHE A 244 -2.62 -18.26 -10.78
N GLY A 245 -3.56 -17.71 -11.56
CA GLY A 245 -3.39 -16.47 -12.31
C GLY A 245 -3.94 -16.62 -13.73
N PHE A 246 -3.92 -15.54 -14.51
CA PHE A 246 -4.30 -15.61 -15.93
C PHE A 246 -3.17 -16.17 -16.78
N LEU A 247 -1.92 -16.07 -16.34
CA LEU A 247 -0.76 -16.65 -17.03
C LEU A 247 -0.58 -18.15 -16.75
N TYR A 248 -1.24 -18.72 -15.75
CA TYR A 248 -1.18 -20.16 -15.50
C TYR A 248 -2.13 -20.93 -16.44
N PRO A 249 -1.72 -22.06 -17.07
CA PRO A 249 -0.38 -22.67 -17.07
C PRO A 249 0.51 -22.27 -18.26
N TYR A 250 -0.07 -21.91 -19.41
CA TYR A 250 0.66 -21.74 -20.67
C TYR A 250 1.57 -20.49 -20.71
N GLY A 251 1.20 -19.44 -19.98
CA GLY A 251 1.99 -18.22 -19.87
C GLY A 251 3.26 -18.46 -19.06
N HIS A 252 3.20 -19.29 -18.02
CA HIS A 252 4.37 -19.64 -17.21
C HIS A 252 5.41 -20.44 -18.01
N GLU A 253 4.95 -21.29 -18.92
CA GLU A 253 5.85 -22.00 -19.84
C GLU A 253 6.51 -21.06 -20.84
N GLY A 254 5.79 -20.05 -21.31
CA GLY A 254 6.36 -18.97 -22.12
C GLY A 254 7.41 -18.16 -21.35
N LEU A 255 7.07 -17.69 -20.14
CA LEU A 255 7.94 -16.86 -19.31
C LEU A 255 9.19 -17.58 -18.82
N ALA A 256 9.11 -18.88 -18.53
CA ALA A 256 10.28 -19.65 -18.10
C ALA A 256 11.37 -19.75 -19.17
N VAL A 257 11.01 -19.62 -20.46
CA VAL A 257 11.94 -19.72 -21.59
C VAL A 257 12.56 -18.38 -21.94
N CYS A 258 11.91 -17.26 -21.60
CA CYS A 258 12.35 -15.92 -21.97
C CYS A 258 13.76 -15.59 -21.46
N THR A 259 14.60 -15.10 -22.37
CA THR A 259 15.96 -14.62 -22.06
C THR A 259 16.06 -13.10 -22.02
N ASP A 260 15.15 -12.40 -22.72
CA ASP A 260 15.19 -10.94 -22.86
C ASP A 260 13.83 -10.31 -22.54
N PHE A 261 13.85 -9.02 -22.19
CA PHE A 261 12.63 -8.26 -21.86
C PHE A 261 11.62 -8.24 -23.01
N ASP A 262 12.08 -8.13 -24.26
CA ASP A 262 11.20 -8.12 -25.43
C ASP A 262 10.46 -9.46 -25.61
N GLU A 263 11.08 -10.57 -25.22
CA GLU A 263 10.42 -11.89 -25.22
C GLU A 263 9.36 -11.98 -24.11
N VAL A 264 9.65 -11.44 -22.92
CA VAL A 264 8.68 -11.35 -21.81
C VAL A 264 7.47 -10.52 -22.23
N ARG A 265 7.70 -9.38 -22.89
CA ARG A 265 6.63 -8.53 -23.46
C ARG A 265 5.79 -9.31 -24.46
N THR A 266 6.42 -9.99 -25.41
CA THR A 266 5.73 -10.78 -26.44
C THR A 266 4.92 -11.94 -25.83
N ALA A 267 5.43 -12.54 -24.75
CA ALA A 267 4.71 -13.58 -24.02
C ALA A 267 3.48 -13.01 -23.27
N ALA A 268 3.62 -11.84 -22.65
CA ALA A 268 2.54 -11.18 -21.92
C ALA A 268 1.45 -10.58 -22.84
N GLU A 269 1.82 -10.02 -24.00
CA GLU A 269 0.89 -9.42 -24.96
C GLU A 269 -0.14 -10.40 -25.55
N LYS A 270 0.13 -11.71 -25.48
CA LYS A 270 -0.82 -12.76 -25.91
C LYS A 270 -2.10 -12.77 -25.06
N TYR A 271 -2.05 -12.22 -23.86
CA TYR A 271 -3.15 -12.19 -22.91
C TYR A 271 -3.83 -10.82 -22.92
N GLN A 272 -5.14 -10.78 -23.18
CA GLN A 272 -5.92 -9.54 -23.31
C GLN A 272 -5.76 -8.53 -22.16
N PRO A 273 -5.74 -8.93 -20.87
CA PRO A 273 -5.56 -7.97 -19.77
C PRO A 273 -4.19 -7.28 -19.78
N TYR A 274 -3.15 -7.99 -20.22
CA TYR A 274 -1.77 -7.51 -20.25
C TYR A 274 -1.43 -6.84 -21.57
N HIS A 275 -2.13 -7.18 -22.66
CA HIS A 275 -1.98 -6.53 -23.96
C HIS A 275 -2.17 -5.01 -23.85
N LEU A 276 -3.22 -4.55 -23.15
CA LEU A 276 -3.47 -3.11 -22.98
C LEU A 276 -2.36 -2.42 -22.17
N ILE A 277 -1.80 -3.12 -21.19
CA ILE A 277 -0.71 -2.63 -20.33
C ILE A 277 0.56 -2.45 -21.18
N PHE A 278 1.00 -3.51 -21.87
CA PHE A 278 2.22 -3.50 -22.69
C PHE A 278 2.08 -2.66 -23.97
N SER A 279 0.88 -2.50 -24.52
CA SER A 279 0.64 -1.59 -25.67
C SER A 279 0.84 -0.12 -25.33
N ARG A 280 0.65 0.26 -24.05
CA ARG A 280 0.90 1.62 -23.55
C ARG A 280 2.38 1.87 -23.24
N LEU A 281 3.16 0.81 -23.05
CA LEU A 281 4.61 0.89 -22.84
C LEU A 281 5.32 1.07 -24.19
N GLY A 282 6.07 2.16 -24.33
CA GLY A 282 6.99 2.34 -25.45
C GLY A 282 8.06 1.26 -25.47
N TYR A 283 8.61 0.94 -26.64
CA TYR A 283 9.79 0.07 -26.72
C TYR A 283 10.99 0.75 -26.02
N GLY A 284 11.63 0.06 -25.08
CA GLY A 284 12.82 0.53 -24.35
C GLY A 284 12.56 1.17 -22.99
N GLU A 285 11.32 1.19 -22.50
CA GLU A 285 10.93 1.83 -21.24
C GLU A 285 10.73 0.83 -20.08
N ASN A 286 11.74 0.00 -19.79
CA ASN A 286 11.65 -1.02 -18.72
C ASN A 286 11.33 -0.40 -17.35
N GLN A 287 11.86 0.79 -17.05
CA GLN A 287 11.62 1.53 -15.81
C GLN A 287 10.17 2.02 -15.65
N LEU A 288 9.37 2.05 -16.73
CA LEU A 288 7.97 2.44 -16.68
C LEU A 288 7.04 1.25 -16.43
N LEU A 289 7.50 0.01 -16.55
CA LEU A 289 6.64 -1.17 -16.39
C LEU A 289 6.05 -1.25 -14.98
N ASP A 290 6.87 -1.06 -13.95
CA ASP A 290 6.41 -1.02 -12.56
C ASP A 290 5.38 0.08 -12.33
N LYS A 291 5.61 1.26 -12.92
CA LYS A 291 4.66 2.38 -12.88
C LYS A 291 3.31 1.99 -13.50
N VAL A 292 3.30 1.36 -14.68
CA VAL A 292 2.04 0.93 -15.30
C VAL A 292 1.35 -0.17 -14.46
N PHE A 293 2.10 -1.09 -13.86
CA PHE A 293 1.54 -2.09 -12.96
C PHE A 293 0.89 -1.45 -11.72
N TYR A 294 1.55 -0.48 -11.08
CA TYR A 294 0.96 0.23 -9.93
C TYR A 294 -0.31 1.00 -10.30
N GLN A 295 -0.36 1.61 -11.49
CA GLN A 295 -1.57 2.30 -11.97
C GLN A 295 -2.73 1.34 -12.21
N GLU A 296 -2.47 0.21 -12.86
CA GLU A 296 -3.51 -0.79 -13.11
C GLU A 296 -3.96 -1.48 -11.81
N GLU A 297 -3.04 -1.72 -10.87
CA GLU A 297 -3.34 -2.19 -9.52
C GLU A 297 -4.28 -1.20 -8.81
N ALA A 298 -3.90 0.08 -8.74
CA ALA A 298 -4.71 1.13 -8.10
C ALA A 298 -6.10 1.27 -8.73
N LYS A 299 -6.20 1.11 -10.05
CA LYS A 299 -7.47 1.12 -10.78
C LYS A 299 -8.36 -0.07 -10.38
N ARG A 300 -7.83 -1.29 -10.34
CA ARG A 300 -8.59 -2.49 -9.92
C ARG A 300 -9.00 -2.41 -8.46
N LEU A 301 -8.13 -1.93 -7.58
CA LEU A 301 -8.47 -1.67 -6.18
C LEU A 301 -9.57 -0.61 -6.05
N SER A 302 -9.56 0.43 -6.89
CA SER A 302 -10.61 1.45 -6.90
C SER A 302 -11.97 0.89 -7.35
N LEU A 303 -11.98 0.04 -8.39
CA LEU A 303 -13.19 -0.65 -8.86
C LEU A 303 -13.78 -1.57 -7.79
N SER A 304 -12.95 -2.14 -6.92
CA SER A 304 -13.44 -2.97 -5.81
C SER A 304 -14.39 -2.21 -4.87
N PHE A 305 -14.29 -0.88 -4.76
CA PHE A 305 -15.18 -0.10 -3.90
C PHE A 305 -16.57 0.16 -4.51
N GLU A 306 -16.78 -0.12 -5.80
CA GLU A 306 -18.08 0.05 -6.48
C GLU A 306 -19.09 -1.01 -6.05
N GLN A 307 -18.61 -2.19 -5.64
CA GLN A 307 -19.46 -3.24 -5.06
C GLN A 307 -19.59 -3.06 -3.54
N GLN A 308 -20.61 -3.70 -2.96
CA GLN A 308 -20.93 -3.63 -1.53
C GLN A 308 -21.04 -5.04 -0.93
N PHE A 309 -20.80 -5.18 0.38
CA PHE A 309 -20.91 -6.43 1.13
C PHE A 309 -19.85 -7.48 0.76
N HIS A 310 -18.58 -7.07 0.70
CA HIS A 310 -17.45 -7.98 0.46
C HIS A 310 -16.21 -7.56 1.24
N TYR A 311 -15.33 -8.53 1.56
CA TYR A 311 -14.11 -8.25 2.34
C TYR A 311 -12.96 -7.67 1.50
N ALA A 312 -13.06 -7.68 0.18
CA ALA A 312 -12.01 -7.09 -0.68
C ALA A 312 -11.79 -5.58 -0.43
N VAL A 313 -12.77 -4.86 0.13
CA VAL A 313 -12.61 -3.44 0.50
C VAL A 313 -11.49 -3.20 1.54
N PHE A 314 -11.29 -4.14 2.46
CA PHE A 314 -10.26 -4.03 3.49
C PHE A 314 -8.88 -4.15 2.87
N PHE A 315 -8.69 -5.11 1.97
CA PHE A 315 -7.45 -5.28 1.21
C PHE A 315 -7.17 -4.07 0.31
N ALA A 316 -8.18 -3.61 -0.43
CA ALA A 316 -8.06 -2.46 -1.30
C ALA A 316 -7.71 -1.18 -0.55
N TYR A 317 -8.29 -0.97 0.64
CA TYR A 317 -7.98 0.19 1.46
C TYR A 317 -6.52 0.21 1.91
N VAL A 318 -6.00 -0.90 2.45
CA VAL A 318 -4.61 -1.00 2.91
C VAL A 318 -3.64 -0.74 1.76
N ARG A 319 -3.84 -1.39 0.61
CA ARG A 319 -2.99 -1.22 -0.58
C ARG A 319 -3.02 0.20 -1.15
N LEU A 320 -4.20 0.83 -1.22
CA LEU A 320 -4.30 2.22 -1.68
C LEU A 320 -3.61 3.18 -0.70
N ARG A 321 -3.73 2.94 0.61
CA ARG A 321 -3.06 3.79 1.61
C ARG A 321 -1.55 3.62 1.59
N GLU A 322 -1.03 2.41 1.38
CA GLU A 322 0.39 2.18 1.14
C GLU A 322 0.91 2.91 -0.10
N GLN A 323 0.13 2.90 -1.19
CA GLN A 323 0.48 3.66 -2.39
C GLN A 323 0.48 5.17 -2.13
N GLU A 324 -0.47 5.67 -1.33
CA GLU A 324 -0.51 7.08 -0.95
C GLU A 324 0.71 7.49 -0.12
N ILE A 325 1.13 6.66 0.84
CA ILE A 325 2.34 6.87 1.65
C ILE A 325 3.58 6.90 0.75
N ARG A 326 3.69 5.99 -0.23
CA ARG A 326 4.78 6.00 -1.22
C ARG A 326 4.78 7.27 -2.08
N ASN A 327 3.61 7.74 -2.51
CA ASN A 327 3.51 9.00 -3.26
C ASN A 327 3.94 10.20 -2.40
N LEU A 328 3.55 10.23 -1.11
CA LEU A 328 3.94 11.29 -0.19
C LEU A 328 5.46 11.28 0.09
N MET A 329 6.06 10.10 0.22
CA MET A 329 7.51 9.94 0.34
C MET A 329 8.22 10.54 -0.88
N TRP A 330 7.80 10.16 -2.08
CA TRP A 330 8.37 10.68 -3.33
C TRP A 330 8.27 12.21 -3.44
N ILE A 331 7.09 12.77 -3.19
CA ILE A 331 6.88 14.22 -3.24
C ILE A 331 7.77 14.92 -2.20
N SER A 332 7.83 14.39 -0.98
CA SER A 332 8.64 14.96 0.10
C SER A 332 10.14 14.92 -0.24
N GLU A 333 10.62 13.84 -0.87
CA GLU A 333 12.02 13.72 -1.32
C GLU A 333 12.32 14.68 -2.47
N CYS A 334 11.45 14.78 -3.47
CA CYS A 334 11.64 15.72 -4.58
C CYS A 334 11.65 17.18 -4.09
N VAL A 335 10.81 17.54 -3.11
CA VAL A 335 10.79 18.87 -2.51
C VAL A 335 12.05 19.11 -1.66
N ALA A 336 12.47 18.13 -0.85
CA ALA A 336 13.68 18.24 -0.04
C ALA A 336 14.98 18.34 -0.89
N GLN A 337 15.00 17.72 -2.07
CA GLN A 337 16.13 17.74 -3.01
C GLN A 337 16.04 18.84 -4.08
N ASP A 338 14.99 19.66 -4.06
CA ASP A 338 14.69 20.71 -5.05
C ASP A 338 14.64 20.20 -6.51
N GLN A 339 14.24 18.94 -6.72
CA GLN A 339 14.12 18.29 -8.04
C GLN A 339 12.66 18.27 -8.52
N LYS A 340 12.10 19.45 -8.78
CA LYS A 340 10.67 19.59 -9.12
C LYS A 340 10.26 18.99 -10.48
N SER A 341 11.22 18.71 -11.36
CA SER A 341 10.96 18.16 -12.70
C SER A 341 10.39 16.74 -12.68
N ARG A 342 10.68 15.94 -11.64
CA ARG A 342 10.25 14.53 -11.53
C ARG A 342 9.11 14.29 -10.53
N ILE A 343 8.53 15.35 -9.95
CA ILE A 343 7.46 15.22 -8.95
C ILE A 343 6.25 14.47 -9.55
N HIS A 344 5.89 14.78 -10.80
CA HIS A 344 4.78 14.14 -11.50
C HIS A 344 5.04 12.67 -11.87
N ASP A 345 6.30 12.22 -11.85
CA ASP A 345 6.65 10.86 -12.24
C ASP A 345 6.27 9.82 -11.18
N GLY A 346 6.32 10.20 -9.90
CA GLY A 346 6.03 9.29 -8.77
C GLY A 346 4.57 9.25 -8.33
N ILE A 347 3.68 10.08 -8.89
CA ILE A 347 2.26 10.09 -8.52
C ILE A 347 1.54 8.98 -9.29
N GLN A 348 1.35 7.84 -8.62
CA GLN A 348 0.67 6.67 -9.18
C GLN A 348 -0.85 6.70 -8.97
N ILE A 349 -1.36 7.62 -8.16
CA ILE A 349 -2.79 7.76 -7.86
C ILE A 349 -3.33 8.96 -8.64
N GLN A 350 -3.81 8.71 -9.85
CA GLN A 350 -4.94 9.50 -10.32
C GLN A 350 -6.19 8.76 -9.88
N THR A 351 -6.77 9.16 -8.75
CA THR A 351 -8.22 9.00 -8.54
C THR A 351 -8.95 9.91 -9.52
N SER A 352 -8.80 9.65 -10.81
CA SER A 352 -9.71 10.11 -11.85
C SER A 352 -10.48 8.88 -12.27
N ASN A 353 -11.79 8.90 -11.98
CA ASN A 353 -12.75 7.99 -12.59
C ASN A 353 -12.38 7.74 -14.06
N PRO A 354 -12.08 6.50 -14.50
CA PRO A 354 -11.77 6.26 -15.90
C PRO A 354 -13.01 6.28 -16.82
N ILE A 355 -14.10 6.98 -16.46
CA ILE A 355 -15.37 6.97 -17.20
C ILE A 355 -15.80 8.36 -17.74
N LEU A 356 -15.17 9.47 -17.36
CA LEU A 356 -15.65 10.81 -17.78
C LEU A 356 -14.57 11.71 -18.40
N PHE A 357 -13.77 11.19 -19.33
CA PHE A 357 -13.08 12.03 -20.32
C PHE A 357 -12.95 11.29 -21.66
N ALA A 358 -14.08 10.89 -22.22
CA ALA A 358 -14.21 10.74 -23.67
C ALA A 358 -14.89 12.01 -24.18
N GLY A 359 -14.16 12.82 -24.94
CA GLY A 359 -14.65 14.07 -25.50
C GLY A 359 -15.93 13.88 -26.29
N GLY A 360 -16.96 14.64 -25.91
CA GLY A 360 -18.17 14.89 -26.67
C GLY A 360 -18.51 16.37 -26.55
N PRO A 361 -18.97 17.02 -27.62
CA PRO A 361 -19.03 18.48 -27.69
C PRO A 361 -20.04 19.06 -26.71
N GLU A 362 -19.61 20.13 -26.06
CA GLU A 362 -20.35 20.99 -25.14
C GLU A 362 -21.66 21.47 -25.80
N VAL A 363 -22.80 20.83 -25.49
CA VAL A 363 -24.12 21.34 -25.88
C VAL A 363 -24.49 22.47 -24.93
N ARG A 364 -24.18 23.67 -25.39
CA ARG A 364 -24.56 24.96 -24.82
C ARG A 364 -26.08 25.04 -24.68
N ALA A 365 -26.61 24.82 -23.48
CA ALA A 365 -28.03 25.01 -23.19
C ALA A 365 -28.36 26.52 -23.19
N THR A 366 -28.85 27.01 -24.33
CA THR A 366 -29.45 28.34 -24.48
C THR A 366 -30.75 28.39 -23.67
N ARG A 367 -30.84 29.33 -22.74
CA ARG A 367 -32.12 29.75 -22.13
C ARG A 367 -33.05 30.25 -23.24
N SER A 368 -34.25 29.69 -23.31
CA SER A 368 -35.36 30.19 -24.12
C SER A 368 -36.54 30.54 -23.22
N ASP A 369 -37.01 31.77 -23.36
CA ASP A 369 -38.12 32.38 -22.64
C ASP A 369 -39.51 31.80 -22.98
N GLY A 370 -40.37 31.67 -21.95
CA GLY A 370 -41.84 31.76 -21.96
C GLY A 370 -42.67 30.61 -22.60
N PRO A 371 -44.01 30.54 -22.37
CA PRO A 371 -44.90 31.54 -21.76
C PRO A 371 -45.83 31.05 -20.62
N GLU A 372 -46.52 32.04 -20.02
CA GLU A 372 -47.48 32.00 -18.92
C GLU A 372 -48.83 31.29 -19.22
N SER A 373 -49.42 30.69 -18.18
CA SER A 373 -50.87 30.62 -17.84
C SER A 373 -51.02 29.67 -16.63
N GLY A 374 -51.84 29.83 -15.60
CA GLY A 374 -52.90 30.75 -15.19
C GLY A 374 -53.72 30.05 -14.07
N ALA A 375 -54.31 30.83 -13.16
CA ALA A 375 -55.34 30.47 -12.15
C ALA A 375 -54.87 29.69 -10.88
N GLN A 376 -55.38 29.88 -9.66
CA GLN A 376 -56.24 30.83 -8.94
C GLN A 376 -56.36 30.25 -7.50
N GLY A 377 -56.42 31.10 -6.46
CA GLY A 377 -57.12 30.78 -5.19
C GLY A 377 -56.27 30.32 -3.99
N GLY A 378 -56.17 31.18 -2.96
CA GLY A 378 -55.96 30.76 -1.56
C GLY A 378 -57.30 30.29 -0.92
N PRO A 379 -57.46 30.23 0.43
CA PRO A 379 -56.55 30.74 1.48
C PRO A 379 -56.45 29.85 2.76
N THR A 380 -55.77 30.42 3.78
CA THR A 380 -55.91 30.25 5.25
C THR A 380 -55.30 29.06 6.01
N GLY A 381 -54.50 29.38 7.05
CA GLY A 381 -54.52 28.65 8.34
C GLY A 381 -53.20 28.55 9.11
N GLN A 382 -52.99 29.44 10.09
CA GLN A 382 -52.41 29.23 11.46
C GLN A 382 -51.06 28.46 11.58
N GLY A 383 -49.97 28.95 12.19
CA GLY A 383 -49.82 29.76 13.40
C GLY A 383 -49.21 28.89 14.53
N ALA A 384 -47.92 29.07 14.87
CA ALA A 384 -47.37 28.88 16.22
C ALA A 384 -45.84 29.14 16.26
N ARG A 385 -45.46 30.25 16.93
CA ARG A 385 -44.17 30.42 17.60
C ARG A 385 -44.25 29.70 18.95
N CYS A 386 -43.12 29.23 19.49
CA CYS A 386 -42.87 29.17 20.94
C CYS A 386 -41.37 29.26 21.24
N ASP A 387 -41.06 30.14 22.18
CA ASP A 387 -39.76 30.51 22.75
C ASP A 387 -39.12 29.42 23.63
N GLY A 388 -37.82 29.60 23.95
CA GLY A 388 -36.97 28.73 24.79
C GLY A 388 -37.33 28.69 26.29
N PRO A 389 -36.45 28.12 27.14
CA PRO A 389 -35.40 28.97 27.75
C PRO A 389 -34.03 28.30 28.04
N LEU A 390 -33.06 29.18 28.29
CA LEU A 390 -31.67 28.99 28.75
C LEU A 390 -31.53 28.36 30.15
N THR A 391 -30.44 27.59 30.34
CA THR A 391 -29.46 27.52 31.47
C THR A 391 -28.74 26.15 31.37
N ARG A 392 -27.44 25.92 31.62
CA ARG A 392 -26.49 26.48 32.59
C ARG A 392 -25.06 26.05 32.18
N ALA A 393 -24.08 26.94 32.35
CA ALA A 393 -22.66 26.70 32.16
C ALA A 393 -22.03 25.97 33.37
N VAL A 394 -21.00 25.13 33.13
CA VAL A 394 -20.00 24.75 34.14
C VAL A 394 -18.61 24.76 33.46
N ARG A 395 -17.77 25.72 33.87
CA ARG A 395 -16.32 25.72 33.68
C ARG A 395 -15.68 24.92 34.81
N CYS A 396 -14.61 24.21 34.53
CA CYS A 396 -13.61 23.82 35.52
C CYS A 396 -12.22 24.16 34.99
N ASP A 397 -11.72 25.34 35.38
CA ASP A 397 -10.30 25.68 35.41
C ASP A 397 -9.65 24.95 36.59
N HIS A 398 -8.51 24.28 36.39
CA HIS A 398 -7.48 24.05 37.43
C HIS A 398 -6.10 23.90 36.76
N ARG A 399 -5.33 25.00 36.76
CA ARG A 399 -3.85 25.00 36.70
C ARG A 399 -3.29 24.59 38.08
N PRO A 400 -2.05 24.09 38.10
CA PRO A 400 -1.04 24.88 38.82
C PRO A 400 0.26 25.06 38.01
N GLU A 401 0.77 26.28 38.01
CA GLU A 401 2.19 26.58 37.75
C GLU A 401 3.04 26.17 38.96
N VAL A 402 4.33 25.86 38.75
CA VAL A 402 5.46 26.56 39.41
C VAL A 402 6.83 25.99 38.95
N ARG A 403 7.68 26.95 38.55
CA ARG A 403 9.16 27.04 38.57
C ARG A 403 10.05 26.31 37.56
N ALA A 404 10.65 27.16 36.73
CA ALA A 404 11.96 27.00 36.12
C ALA A 404 13.11 27.08 37.14
N THR A 405 14.19 26.33 36.88
CA THR A 405 15.56 26.64 37.30
C THR A 405 16.50 26.35 36.12
N ARG A 406 17.23 27.39 35.69
CA ARG A 406 18.37 27.32 34.75
C ARG A 406 19.61 26.75 35.45
N SER A 407 20.46 26.05 34.70
CA SER A 407 21.90 25.94 34.97
C SER A 407 22.67 25.77 33.65
N ASP A 408 23.77 26.52 33.54
CA ASP A 408 24.57 26.83 32.36
C ASP A 408 25.61 25.76 31.94
N GLY A 409 25.80 25.60 30.61
CA GLY A 409 27.04 25.36 29.82
C GLY A 409 27.96 24.15 30.08
N PRO A 410 29.04 23.92 29.27
CA PRO A 410 29.43 24.52 27.98
C PRO A 410 29.56 23.48 26.83
N GLY A 411 29.79 23.97 25.61
CA GLY A 411 29.82 23.17 24.38
C GLY A 411 31.09 22.38 24.11
N THR A 412 30.96 21.48 23.13
CA THR A 412 32.04 20.95 22.28
C THR A 412 31.46 20.66 20.90
N GLU A 413 31.87 21.46 19.92
CA GLU A 413 31.77 21.14 18.51
C GLU A 413 32.44 19.78 18.26
N THR A 414 31.68 18.80 17.76
CA THR A 414 32.28 17.64 17.09
C THR A 414 31.72 17.60 15.69
N ARG A 415 32.48 18.22 14.79
CA ARG A 415 32.37 18.13 13.34
C ARG A 415 32.58 16.68 12.94
N VAL A 416 31.50 15.92 12.72
CA VAL A 416 31.60 14.58 12.13
C VAL A 416 31.23 14.72 10.65
N GLN A 417 32.26 14.79 9.82
CA GLN A 417 32.15 14.53 8.39
C GLN A 417 31.78 13.05 8.21
N TRP A 418 30.58 12.77 7.73
CA TRP A 418 30.28 11.48 7.12
C TRP A 418 30.31 11.66 5.60
N THR A 419 31.43 11.24 5.04
CA THR A 419 31.59 10.91 3.63
C THR A 419 30.61 9.81 3.24
N LYS A 420 29.90 10.08 2.14
CA LYS A 420 29.19 9.16 1.25
C LYS A 420 29.56 7.67 1.38
N GLU A 421 28.53 6.84 1.50
CA GLU A 421 28.39 5.58 0.77
C GLU A 421 26.92 5.46 0.33
N ILE A 422 26.62 6.20 -0.75
CA ILE A 422 25.46 5.92 -1.60
C ILE A 422 25.96 4.84 -2.56
N ARG A 423 25.30 3.68 -2.58
CA ARG A 423 25.46 2.70 -3.65
C ARG A 423 25.05 3.37 -4.96
N GLU A 424 26.06 3.76 -5.73
CA GLU A 424 25.97 4.08 -7.15
C GLU A 424 25.78 2.76 -7.91
N GLU A 425 24.54 2.41 -8.22
CA GLU A 425 24.21 1.58 -9.39
C GLU A 425 22.98 2.22 -10.04
N ASP A 426 23.18 3.34 -10.74
CA ASP A 426 22.30 3.79 -11.84
C ASP A 426 22.81 5.01 -12.63
N VAL A 427 24.14 5.21 -12.73
CA VAL A 427 24.71 6.19 -13.67
C VAL A 427 26.03 5.67 -14.24
N GLY A 428 26.01 5.11 -15.45
CA GLY A 428 27.27 4.75 -16.10
C GLY A 428 27.23 3.93 -17.38
N ALA A 429 26.59 4.40 -18.44
CA ALA A 429 27.02 4.05 -19.81
C ALA A 429 27.27 5.35 -20.58
N LYS A 430 28.56 5.72 -20.63
CA LYS A 430 29.11 6.90 -21.33
C LYS A 430 28.96 6.75 -22.83
N VAL A 431 28.45 7.80 -23.47
CA VAL A 431 28.78 8.15 -24.86
C VAL A 431 30.13 8.87 -24.83
N GLN A 432 31.09 8.34 -25.59
CA GLN A 432 32.25 9.07 -26.10
C GLN A 432 31.95 9.49 -27.53
#